data_AF-W7D0R1-F1
#
_entry.id   AF-W7D0R1-F1
#
_cell.length_a   1.000
_cell.length_b   1.000
_cell.length_c   1.000
_cell.angle_alpha   90.00
_cell.angle_beta   90.00
_cell.angle_gamma   90.00
#
_symmetry.space_group_name_H-M   'P 1'
#
loop_
_entity.id
_entity.type
_entity.pdbx_description
1 polymer ?
#
loop_
_entity_poly.entity_id
_entity_poly.type
_entity_poly.pdbx_seq_one_letter_code
_entity_poly.pdbx_strand_id
1 'polypeptide(L)' 'MPRQRRTFTPEFKLQMVKLYENGKSRADIAREYDLTPSGLDKWIKN' A
#
# COMPACT_ATOMS: atom_id res chain seq x y z
N MET A 1 14.21 19.01 7.28
CA MET A 1 12.88 18.82 7.91
C MET A 1 12.61 17.32 8.00
N PRO A 2 12.18 16.76 9.15
CA PRO A 2 11.87 15.35 9.26
C PRO A 2 10.64 15.01 8.40
N ARG A 3 10.74 13.96 7.58
CA ARG A 3 9.62 13.47 6.76
C ARG A 3 8.58 12.84 7.70
N GLN A 4 7.38 13.41 7.75
CA GLN A 4 6.32 12.93 8.64
C GLN A 4 5.94 11.50 8.26
N ARG A 5 6.00 10.58 9.23
CA ARG A 5 5.62 9.17 9.01
C ARG A 5 4.11 9.11 8.78
N ARG A 6 3.69 8.62 7.61
CA ARG A 6 2.28 8.28 7.36
C ARG A 6 1.94 7.00 8.13
N THR A 7 0.96 7.07 9.01
CA THR A 7 0.35 5.93 9.68
C THR A 7 -0.89 5.50 8.91
N PHE A 8 -0.89 4.27 8.42
CA PHE A 8 -2.05 3.66 7.78
C PHE A 8 -2.73 2.72 8.76
N THR A 9 -4.06 2.76 8.81
CA THR A 9 -4.86 1.85 9.64
C THR A 9 -4.70 0.41 9.13
N PRO A 10 -4.88 -0.60 10.00
CA PRO A 10 -4.83 -2.01 9.58
C PRO A 10 -5.86 -2.34 8.49
N GLU A 11 -7.06 -1.77 8.60
CA GLU A 11 -8.15 -1.94 7.63
C GLU A 11 -7.75 -1.41 6.24
N PHE A 12 -7.11 -0.25 6.20
CA PHE A 12 -6.62 0.33 4.95
C PHE A 12 -5.57 -0.58 4.30
N LYS A 13 -4.62 -1.11 5.08
CA LYS A 13 -3.61 -2.05 4.55
C LYS A 13 -4.25 -3.30 3.97
N LEU A 14 -5.25 -3.86 4.66
CA LEU A 14 -6.01 -5.02 4.19
C LEU A 14 -6.75 -4.73 2.88
N GLN A 15 -7.36 -3.55 2.74
CA GLN A 15 -7.99 -3.14 1.49
C GLN A 15 -6.99 -3.08 0.34
N MET A 16 -5.78 -2.55 0.56
CA MET A 16 -4.75 -2.47 -0.48
C MET A 16 -4.24 -3.85 -0.91
N VAL A 17 -4.07 -4.78 0.04
CA VAL A 17 -3.68 -6.17 -0.26
C VAL A 17 -4.79 -6.87 -1.05
N LYS A 18 -6.06 -6.72 -0.65
CA LYS A 18 -7.20 -7.28 -1.40
C LYS A 18 -7.30 -6.76 -2.83
N LEU A 19 -7.01 -5.47 -3.07
CA LEU A 19 -6.97 -4.91 -4.42
C LEU A 19 -5.89 -5.59 -5.28
N TYR A 20 -4.73 -5.85 -4.69
CA TYR A 20 -3.66 -6.58 -5.36
C TYR A 20 -4.04 -8.04 -5.65
N GLU A 21 -4.64 -8.74 -4.69
CA GLU A 21 -5.16 -10.11 -4.88
C GLU A 21 -6.25 -10.19 -5.96
N ASN A 22 -7.06 -9.14 -6.10
CA ASN A 22 -8.06 -9.01 -7.17
C ASN A 22 -7.46 -8.71 -8.55
N GLY A 23 -6.12 -8.66 -8.69
CA GLY A 23 -5.43 -8.50 -9.97
C GLY A 23 -5.10 -7.06 -10.34
N LYS A 24 -5.33 -6.06 -9.48
CA LYS A 24 -4.74 -4.72 -9.71
C LYS A 24 -3.23 -4.80 -9.56
N SER A 25 -2.51 -4.16 -10.49
CA SER A 25 -1.07 -4.06 -10.40
C SER A 25 -0.64 -3.20 -9.20
N ARG A 26 0.40 -3.65 -8.51
CA ARG A 26 1.03 -2.91 -7.40
C ARG A 26 1.38 -1.46 -7.75
N ALA A 27 1.74 -1.20 -9.01
CA ALA A 27 2.08 0.14 -9.50
C ALA A 27 0.85 1.06 -9.59
N ASP A 28 -0.29 0.52 -10.01
CA ASP A 28 -1.54 1.28 -10.07
C ASP A 28 -2.06 1.58 -8.67
N ILE A 29 -2.04 0.60 -7.76
CA ILE A 29 -2.42 0.81 -6.36
C ILE A 29 -1.48 1.85 -5.71
N ALA A 30 -0.18 1.77 -5.98
CA ALA A 30 0.79 2.74 -5.47
C ALA A 30 0.55 4.17 -5.98
N ARG A 31 0.18 4.32 -7.26
CA ARG A 31 -0.14 5.62 -7.86
C ARG A 31 -1.48 6.18 -7.39
N GLU A 32 -2.51 5.34 -7.35
CA GLU A 32 -3.88 5.73 -6.99
C GLU A 32 -3.98 6.20 -5.54
N TYR A 33 -3.23 5.57 -4.64
CA TYR A 33 -3.28 5.84 -3.19
C TYR A 33 -2.04 6.57 -2.64
N ASP A 34 -1.16 7.09 -3.52
CA ASP A 34 0.11 7.74 -3.17
C ASP A 34 0.95 6.91 -2.16
N LEU A 35 0.95 5.59 -2.39
CA LEU A 35 1.69 4.63 -1.58
C LEU A 35 3.07 4.40 -2.18
N THR A 36 4.04 4.21 -1.30
CA THR A 36 5.36 3.76 -1.74
C THR A 36 5.28 2.28 -2.15
N PRO A 37 5.78 1.89 -3.33
CA PRO A 37 5.78 0.49 -3.77
C PRO A 37 6.41 -0.46 -2.76
N SER A 38 7.49 -0.02 -2.09
CA SER A 38 8.17 -0.79 -1.03
C SER A 38 7.32 -0.98 0.23
N GLY A 39 6.42 -0.04 0.53
CA GLY A 39 5.48 -0.14 1.65
C GLY A 39 4.39 -1.17 1.36
N LEU A 40 3.84 -1.13 0.14
CA LEU A 40 2.85 -2.12 -0.31
C LEU A 40 3.46 -3.52 -0.41
N ASP A 41 4.69 -3.64 -0.91
CA ASP A 41 5.43 -4.90 -0.97
C ASP A 41 5.57 -5.54 0.42
N LYS A 42 5.88 -4.75 1.45
CA LYS A 42 5.92 -5.22 2.85
C LYS A 42 4.57 -5.69 3.38
N TRP A 43 3.45 -5.19 2.85
CA TRP A 43 2.12 -5.60 3.28
C TRP A 43 1.65 -6.87 2.56
N ILE A 44 2.07 -7.06 1.29
CA ILE A 44 1.78 -8.25 0.50
C ILE A 44 2.67 -9.43 0.93
N LYS A 45 3.96 -9.17 1.20
CA LYS A 45 4.96 -10.17 1.60
C LYS A 45 4.88 -10.55 3.09
N ASN A 46 3.80 -10.18 3.77
CA ASN A 46 3.60 -10.45 5.19
C ASN A 46 3.67 -11.95 5.47
#